data_AF-A0A538ANG7-F1
#
_entry.id   AF-A0A538ANG7-F1
#
_cell.length_a   1.000
_cell.length_b   1.000
_cell.length_c   1.000
_cell.angle_alpha   90.00
_cell.angle_beta   90.00
_cell.angle_gamma   90.00
#
_symmetry.space_group_name_H-M   'P 1'
#
loop_
_entity.id
_entity.type
_entity.pdbx_description
1 polymer ?
#
loop_
_entity_poly.entity_id
_entity_poly.type
_entity_poly.pdbx_seq_one_letter_code
_entity_poly.pdbx_strand_id
1 'polypeptide(L)'
;MRARSIAVVLALLAIFALPSPRPIGPLATTAAAASSLPRITFVAAPGGSILIHGVYPKVFTHCVRPVQPVLHARFTGTIEVGRDAQGMLFVIGVVSLEDYLKGIAEVPRLWPMEALKAQVVAARTYALSHMAYPDPTGAELGYQLCSTDACQVYRGLGIAEGPYGGRWRKAVDATRDQVLLYGGRPADTLYFSTSKGVTLGNDQVFGSAPLPYLRPIVERDDGASPVSHWRTTITLADVTTFLRKAGDWSGGTIASATLSGSNVTLSGGGTSTTIAASSFRSDVNAWAHCLHPDRYPTVNAVNGTTLPQTVPSVWFSLVTSGGSVVLTGRGWGHGVGMVQWGAEGKAARGLSYKTILADYYGGLRPQVYTEPATIRVGIAVGLKRVIVSPDGPVTVSDATAPGPGPWVLTGQPALQLAASGPPPTYIQPGSLSAPTTGRSGRTISATLSLPQLSVASLVLSAGGVDTRVTRPATELAGTVTLTGTVPEITTGTYAVQAEVSDGIDIVRTPARSIHIDGLAPTASPGASPGGAALPSTGHPASPAVIIFLLGLIAVPVAAVGVLALLRRRRGRVAGP
;
A
#
# COMPACT_ATOMS: atom_id res chain seq x y z
N MET A 1 -46.17 -75.08 -12.64
CA MET A 1 -44.95 -75.90 -12.44
C MET A 1 -43.93 -75.00 -11.74
N ARG A 2 -43.88 -75.03 -10.40
CA ARG A 2 -42.79 -75.58 -9.54
C ARG A 2 -41.38 -75.12 -10.00
N ALA A 3 -40.70 -74.17 -9.35
CA ALA A 3 -40.20 -74.04 -7.96
C ALA A 3 -38.69 -74.39 -7.84
N ARG A 4 -37.92 -73.43 -7.28
CA ARG A 4 -36.65 -73.52 -6.51
C ARG A 4 -36.02 -72.10 -6.54
N SER A 5 -35.49 -71.46 -5.50
CA SER A 5 -35.41 -71.66 -4.06
C SER A 5 -35.01 -70.31 -3.43
N ILE A 6 -35.33 -70.16 -2.14
CA ILE A 6 -35.14 -69.00 -1.27
C ILE A 6 -33.66 -68.73 -0.96
N ALA A 7 -33.24 -67.46 -0.94
CA ALA A 7 -32.16 -66.97 -0.07
C ALA A 7 -32.40 -65.49 0.30
N VAL A 8 -32.50 -65.27 1.61
CA VAL A 8 -32.67 -64.01 2.32
C VAL A 8 -31.32 -63.33 2.48
N VAL A 9 -31.23 -62.03 2.21
CA VAL A 9 -30.19 -61.16 2.80
C VAL A 9 -30.86 -59.85 3.24
N LEU A 10 -31.04 -59.70 4.56
CA LEU A 10 -31.27 -58.43 5.22
C LEU A 10 -30.01 -57.55 5.06
N ALA A 11 -30.15 -56.42 4.38
CA ALA A 11 -29.16 -55.35 4.43
C ALA A 11 -29.56 -54.36 5.55
N LEU A 12 -28.74 -54.33 6.60
CA LEU A 12 -28.81 -53.35 7.69
C LEU A 12 -28.70 -51.91 7.14
N LEU A 13 -29.61 -51.04 7.61
CA LEU A 13 -29.42 -49.59 7.61
C LEU A 13 -28.16 -49.25 8.43
N ALA A 14 -27.06 -48.93 7.75
CA ALA A 14 -25.97 -48.17 8.34
C ALA A 14 -26.23 -46.69 8.09
N ILE A 15 -26.74 -46.01 9.12
CA ILE A 15 -26.74 -44.56 9.21
C ILE A 15 -25.26 -44.12 9.18
N PHE A 16 -24.82 -43.59 8.04
CA PHE A 16 -23.57 -42.83 7.98
C PHE A 16 -23.78 -41.53 8.75
N ALA A 17 -23.52 -41.58 10.06
CA ALA A 17 -23.21 -40.39 10.82
C ALA A 17 -21.97 -39.77 10.18
N LEU A 18 -22.17 -38.66 9.45
CA LEU A 18 -21.07 -37.81 9.00
C LEU A 18 -20.21 -37.49 10.22
N PRO A 19 -18.88 -37.66 10.15
CA PRO A 19 -18.03 -37.28 11.27
C PRO A 19 -18.26 -35.79 11.52
N SER A 20 -18.69 -35.45 12.74
CA SER A 20 -18.75 -34.09 13.22
C SER A 20 -17.43 -33.38 12.88
N PRO A 21 -17.46 -32.15 12.34
CA PRO A 21 -16.25 -31.43 11.99
C PRO A 21 -15.38 -31.36 13.25
N ARG A 22 -14.19 -31.98 13.18
CA ARG A 22 -13.17 -31.77 14.21
C ARG A 22 -12.99 -30.26 14.34
N PRO A 23 -12.94 -29.69 15.55
CA PRO A 23 -12.54 -28.29 15.70
C PRO A 23 -11.18 -28.14 15.03
N ILE A 24 -11.15 -27.44 13.90
CA ILE A 24 -9.91 -27.09 13.24
C ILE A 24 -9.30 -26.05 14.17
N GLY A 25 -8.30 -26.48 14.95
CA GLY A 25 -7.56 -25.60 15.84
C GLY A 25 -7.00 -24.38 15.08
N PRO A 26 -6.62 -23.32 15.81
CA PRO A 26 -6.00 -22.15 15.20
C PRO A 26 -4.87 -22.58 14.28
N LEU A 27 -4.69 -21.84 13.16
CA LEU A 27 -3.52 -22.02 12.30
C LEU A 27 -2.29 -22.07 13.19
N ALA A 28 -1.61 -23.22 13.22
CA ALA A 28 -0.26 -23.26 13.73
C ALA A 28 0.51 -22.26 12.88
N THR A 29 0.81 -21.10 13.47
CA THR A 29 1.71 -20.12 12.89
C THR A 29 3.06 -20.79 12.82
N THR A 30 3.31 -21.54 11.76
CA THR A 30 4.66 -21.89 11.37
C THR A 30 5.33 -20.55 11.14
N ALA A 31 6.13 -20.11 12.12
CA ALA A 31 7.05 -19.01 11.94
C ALA A 31 7.75 -19.26 10.59
N ALA A 32 7.79 -18.25 9.71
CA ALA A 32 8.56 -18.39 8.48
C ALA A 32 9.94 -18.89 8.89
N ALA A 33 10.35 -20.06 8.36
CA ALA A 33 11.63 -20.64 8.72
C ALA A 33 12.68 -19.55 8.46
N ALA A 34 13.44 -19.20 9.51
CA ALA A 34 14.46 -18.18 9.39
C ALA A 34 15.44 -18.64 8.29
N SER A 35 15.42 -17.95 7.16
CA SER A 35 16.28 -18.27 6.03
C SER A 35 17.74 -18.16 6.49
N SER A 36 18.56 -19.14 6.14
CA SER A 36 19.98 -19.21 6.52
C SER A 36 20.85 -18.14 5.84
N LEU A 37 20.25 -17.28 5.01
CA LEU A 37 20.93 -16.18 4.35
C LEU A 37 21.43 -15.14 5.36
N PRO A 38 22.65 -14.60 5.17
CA PRO A 38 23.24 -13.62 6.06
C PRO A 38 22.40 -12.33 6.06
N ARG A 39 22.16 -11.78 7.25
CA ARG A 39 21.38 -10.58 7.48
C ARG A 39 21.92 -9.81 8.68
N ILE A 40 21.65 -8.50 8.69
CA ILE A 40 21.87 -7.61 9.82
C ILE A 40 20.51 -7.10 10.27
N THR A 41 20.28 -7.15 11.58
CA THR A 41 19.00 -6.81 12.19
C THR A 41 19.08 -5.46 12.90
N PHE A 42 18.13 -4.58 12.63
CA PHE A 42 17.99 -3.25 13.23
C PHE A 42 16.65 -3.18 13.96
N VAL A 43 16.67 -3.02 15.28
CA VAL A 43 15.47 -2.92 16.10
C VAL A 43 15.31 -1.49 16.59
N ALA A 44 14.27 -0.79 16.12
CA ALA A 44 13.92 0.51 16.64
C ALA A 44 13.43 0.41 18.09
N ALA A 45 13.86 1.35 18.93
CA ALA A 45 13.25 1.55 20.24
C ALA A 45 11.72 1.80 20.10
N PRO A 46 10.90 1.49 21.12
CA PRO A 46 9.47 1.78 21.09
C PRO A 46 9.19 3.24 20.73
N GLY A 47 8.32 3.46 19.74
CA GLY A 47 8.02 4.80 19.21
C GLY A 47 9.04 5.37 18.22
N GLY A 48 10.19 4.73 18.06
CA GLY A 48 11.18 5.07 17.04
C GLY A 48 10.87 4.45 15.67
N SER A 49 11.57 4.94 14.65
CA SER A 49 11.41 4.50 13.28
C SER A 49 12.75 4.47 12.52
N ILE A 50 12.75 3.74 11.40
CA ILE A 50 13.92 3.55 10.55
C ILE A 50 13.55 3.94 9.13
N LEU A 51 14.25 4.95 8.60
CA LEU A 51 14.21 5.30 7.19
C LEU A 51 15.13 4.39 6.40
N ILE A 52 14.59 3.76 5.37
CA ILE A 52 15.30 2.89 4.43
C ILE A 52 15.37 3.59 3.09
N HIS A 53 16.60 3.86 2.63
CA HIS A 53 16.88 4.34 1.29
C HIS A 53 17.69 3.29 0.51
N GLY A 54 17.00 2.55 -0.36
CA GLY A 54 17.58 1.48 -1.17
C GLY A 54 17.78 1.91 -2.61
N VAL A 55 18.91 1.55 -3.21
CA VAL A 55 19.21 1.81 -4.62
C VAL A 55 19.28 0.49 -5.39
N TYR A 56 18.46 0.37 -6.43
CA TYR A 56 18.47 -0.79 -7.32
C TYR A 56 19.63 -0.70 -8.34
N PRO A 57 20.01 -1.82 -8.99
CA PRO A 57 20.76 -1.76 -10.24
C PRO A 57 20.12 -0.77 -11.20
N LYS A 58 20.95 -0.09 -12.00
CA LYS A 58 20.45 0.51 -13.23
C LYS A 58 19.86 -0.62 -14.06
N VAL A 59 18.56 -0.59 -14.22
CA VAL A 59 17.86 -1.53 -15.08
C VAL A 59 17.73 -0.87 -16.43
N PHE A 60 18.20 -1.57 -17.46
CA PHE A 60 17.70 -1.33 -18.80
C PHE A 60 16.24 -1.77 -18.77
N THR A 61 15.37 -0.79 -18.58
CA THR A 61 13.95 -1.02 -18.67
C THR A 61 13.63 -1.40 -20.12
N HIS A 62 12.42 -1.88 -20.37
CA HIS A 62 11.83 -1.92 -21.71
C HIS A 62 11.72 -0.49 -22.34
N CYS A 63 12.28 0.54 -21.73
CA CYS A 63 12.17 1.92 -22.12
C CYS A 63 13.54 2.39 -22.64
N VAL A 64 13.56 3.42 -23.50
CA VAL A 64 14.75 3.85 -24.25
C VAL A 64 15.86 4.43 -23.34
N ARG A 65 15.57 4.64 -22.04
CA ARG A 65 16.52 5.18 -21.06
C ARG A 65 16.65 4.25 -19.85
N PRO A 66 17.88 3.98 -19.38
CA PRO A 66 18.07 3.25 -18.12
C PRO A 66 17.47 4.07 -16.97
N VAL A 67 16.66 3.41 -16.14
CA VAL A 67 16.11 4.00 -14.92
C VAL A 67 16.79 3.34 -13.74
N GLN A 68 17.00 4.10 -12.67
CA GLN A 68 17.45 3.56 -11.39
C GLN A 68 16.34 3.77 -10.36
N PRO A 69 15.47 2.77 -10.16
CA PRO A 69 14.48 2.83 -9.10
C PRO A 69 15.15 3.02 -7.74
N VAL A 70 14.45 3.67 -6.82
CA VAL A 70 14.84 3.81 -5.42
C VAL A 70 13.72 3.34 -4.52
N LEU A 71 14.08 2.66 -3.44
CA LEU A 71 13.23 2.51 -2.27
C LEU A 71 13.53 3.70 -1.36
N HIS A 72 12.51 4.45 -0.97
CA HIS A 72 12.64 5.46 0.07
C HIS A 72 11.37 5.41 0.92
N ALA A 73 11.47 4.79 2.09
CA ALA A 73 10.31 4.51 2.94
C ALA A 73 10.74 4.35 4.40
N ARG A 74 9.84 4.70 5.31
CA ARG A 74 10.07 4.67 6.76
C ARG A 74 9.21 3.60 7.42
N PHE A 75 9.76 2.90 8.40
CA PHE A 75 9.12 1.77 9.06
C PHE A 75 9.33 1.80 10.57
N THR A 76 8.42 1.21 11.33
CA THR A 76 8.58 0.92 12.77
C THR A 76 9.11 -0.50 12.98
N GLY A 77 9.40 -0.84 14.23
CA GLY A 77 9.73 -2.20 14.63
C GLY A 77 11.12 -2.61 14.20
N THR A 78 11.23 -3.81 13.60
CA THR A 78 12.50 -4.39 13.20
C THR A 78 12.67 -4.37 11.69
N ILE A 79 13.85 -3.97 11.23
CA ILE A 79 14.28 -4.09 9.85
C ILE A 79 15.43 -5.08 9.77
N GLU A 80 15.30 -6.06 8.90
CA GLU A 80 16.38 -6.97 8.52
C GLU A 80 16.86 -6.61 7.11
N VAL A 81 18.15 -6.39 6.96
CA VAL A 81 18.78 -6.21 5.64
C VAL A 81 19.70 -7.40 5.40
N GLY A 82 19.38 -8.22 4.40
CA GLY A 82 20.14 -9.42 4.08
C GLY A 82 20.67 -9.42 2.67
N ARG A 83 21.48 -10.44 2.35
CA ARG A 83 22.11 -10.65 1.05
C ARG A 83 21.68 -12.00 0.48
N ASP A 84 21.23 -12.02 -0.77
CA ASP A 84 20.91 -13.25 -1.48
C ASP A 84 22.15 -13.96 -2.05
N ALA A 85 21.94 -15.10 -2.72
CA ALA A 85 23.02 -15.89 -3.31
C ALA A 85 23.77 -15.13 -4.43
N GLN A 86 23.09 -14.21 -5.12
CA GLN A 86 23.62 -13.39 -6.20
C GLN A 86 24.33 -12.13 -5.70
N GLY A 87 24.33 -11.89 -4.39
CA GLY A 87 24.99 -10.73 -3.81
C GLY A 87 24.16 -9.46 -3.76
N MET A 88 22.89 -9.56 -4.13
CA MET A 88 21.94 -8.47 -4.05
C MET A 88 21.33 -8.42 -2.65
N LEU A 89 20.96 -7.22 -2.23
CA LEU A 89 20.36 -6.99 -0.93
C LEU A 89 18.83 -7.15 -1.00
N PHE A 90 18.28 -7.65 0.09
CA PHE A 90 16.84 -7.64 0.37
C PHE A 90 16.58 -6.97 1.71
N VAL A 91 15.36 -6.45 1.87
CA VAL A 91 14.90 -5.79 3.10
C VAL A 91 13.61 -6.47 3.55
N ILE A 92 13.57 -6.90 4.80
CA ILE A 92 12.40 -7.47 5.46
C ILE A 92 12.01 -6.57 6.64
N GLY A 93 10.74 -6.23 6.75
CA GLY A 93 10.17 -5.59 7.93
C GLY A 93 9.51 -6.62 8.82
N VAL A 94 9.82 -6.60 10.12
CA VAL A 94 9.14 -7.40 11.14
C VAL A 94 8.42 -6.46 12.08
N VAL A 95 7.09 -6.47 11.99
CA VAL A 95 6.21 -5.50 12.67
C VAL A 95 5.02 -6.22 13.28
N SER A 96 4.31 -5.56 14.21
CA SER A 96 2.99 -6.02 14.63
C SER A 96 2.03 -6.04 13.44
N LEU A 97 1.02 -6.92 13.45
CA LEU A 97 0.03 -6.96 12.37
C LEU A 97 -0.72 -5.62 12.25
N GLU A 98 -0.96 -4.95 13.38
CA GLU A 98 -1.61 -3.64 13.43
C GLU A 98 -0.76 -2.54 12.80
N ASP A 99 0.57 -2.53 13.04
CA ASP A 99 1.46 -1.56 12.38
C ASP A 99 1.66 -1.87 10.89
N TYR A 100 1.62 -3.15 10.51
CA TYR A 100 1.55 -3.54 9.10
C TYR A 100 0.30 -2.94 8.43
N LEU A 101 -0.87 -3.09 9.05
CA LEU A 101 -2.13 -2.54 8.51
C LEU A 101 -2.11 -1.02 8.41
N LYS A 102 -1.48 -0.32 9.36
CA LYS A 102 -1.26 1.13 9.28
C LYS A 102 -0.43 1.56 8.07
N GLY A 103 0.39 0.66 7.51
CA GLY A 103 1.17 0.89 6.30
C GLY A 103 0.54 0.39 5.00
N ILE A 104 -0.66 -0.18 5.02
CA ILE A 104 -1.36 -0.64 3.81
C ILE A 104 -1.90 0.54 2.99
N ALA A 105 -1.61 0.53 1.69
CA ALA A 105 -1.83 1.64 0.76
C ALA A 105 -2.77 1.26 -0.40
N GLU A 106 -3.90 0.62 -0.09
CA GLU A 106 -4.80 0.02 -1.09
C GLU A 106 -5.89 0.97 -1.58
N VAL A 107 -6.35 1.87 -0.72
CA VAL A 107 -7.46 2.79 -1.00
C VAL A 107 -7.13 4.23 -0.57
N PRO A 108 -7.70 5.25 -1.23
CA PRO A 108 -7.55 6.63 -0.80
C PRO A 108 -8.00 6.87 0.64
N ARG A 109 -7.13 7.47 1.46
CA ARG A 109 -7.37 7.77 2.89
C ARG A 109 -8.55 8.73 3.14
N LEU A 110 -8.98 9.45 2.11
CA LEU A 110 -10.11 10.38 2.15
C LEU A 110 -11.47 9.71 1.93
N TRP A 111 -11.51 8.43 1.53
CA TRP A 111 -12.76 7.70 1.36
C TRP A 111 -13.60 7.68 2.65
N PRO A 112 -14.92 7.41 2.52
CA PRO A 112 -15.81 7.25 3.67
C PRO A 112 -15.23 6.26 4.69
N MET A 113 -15.37 6.57 5.98
CA MET A 113 -14.75 5.79 7.05
C MET A 113 -15.17 4.30 7.03
N GLU A 114 -16.41 4.01 6.64
CA GLU A 114 -16.90 2.63 6.55
C GLU A 114 -16.25 1.84 5.39
N ALA A 115 -15.87 2.50 4.30
CA ALA A 115 -15.08 1.88 3.24
C ALA A 115 -13.64 1.61 3.70
N LEU A 116 -13.03 2.55 4.44
CA LEU A 116 -11.70 2.34 5.03
C LEU A 116 -11.70 1.14 5.99
N LYS A 117 -12.68 1.06 6.89
CA LYS A 117 -12.84 -0.08 7.81
C LYS A 117 -13.04 -1.40 7.08
N ALA A 118 -13.84 -1.42 6.01
CA ALA A 118 -14.03 -2.62 5.19
C ALA A 118 -12.70 -3.07 4.56
N GLN A 119 -11.93 -2.13 3.98
CA GLN A 119 -10.61 -2.41 3.44
C GLN A 119 -9.64 -2.93 4.50
N VAL A 120 -9.63 -2.36 5.72
CA VAL A 120 -8.75 -2.84 6.79
C VAL A 120 -9.10 -4.29 7.17
N VAL A 121 -10.37 -4.61 7.40
CA VAL A 121 -10.76 -5.98 7.80
C VAL A 121 -10.45 -6.98 6.69
N ALA A 122 -10.72 -6.64 5.43
CA ALA A 122 -10.34 -7.47 4.29
C ALA A 122 -8.81 -7.62 4.19
N ALA A 123 -8.05 -6.55 4.41
CA ALA A 123 -6.59 -6.60 4.36
C ALA A 123 -5.99 -7.45 5.50
N ARG A 124 -6.49 -7.30 6.72
CA ARG A 124 -6.07 -8.10 7.89
C ARG A 124 -6.36 -9.58 7.68
N THR A 125 -7.57 -9.89 7.23
CA THR A 125 -7.99 -11.28 6.99
C THR A 125 -7.14 -11.91 5.89
N TYR A 126 -6.86 -11.18 4.81
CA TYR A 126 -5.98 -11.63 3.73
C TYR A 126 -4.58 -11.92 4.24
N ALA A 127 -3.99 -11.01 5.03
CA ALA A 127 -2.65 -11.20 5.56
C ALA A 127 -2.55 -12.48 6.40
N LEU A 128 -3.53 -12.72 7.26
CA LEU A 128 -3.61 -13.91 8.11
C LEU A 128 -3.85 -15.19 7.31
N SER A 129 -4.64 -15.16 6.24
CA SER A 129 -4.90 -16.35 5.42
C SER A 129 -3.71 -16.73 4.53
N HIS A 130 -2.82 -15.79 4.21
CA HIS A 130 -1.71 -15.99 3.28
C HIS A 130 -0.33 -16.09 3.94
N MET A 131 -0.15 -15.64 5.19
CA MET A 131 1.16 -15.63 5.84
C MET A 131 1.79 -17.02 6.03
N ALA A 132 1.00 -18.09 6.02
CA ALA A 132 1.46 -19.47 6.09
C ALA A 132 1.92 -20.03 4.73
N TYR A 133 1.66 -19.29 3.64
CA TYR A 133 1.89 -19.70 2.26
C TYR A 133 2.69 -18.62 1.51
N PRO A 134 3.94 -18.34 1.93
CA PRO A 134 4.75 -17.36 1.25
C PRO A 134 4.97 -17.76 -0.21
N ASP A 135 5.13 -16.77 -1.09
CA ASP A 135 5.56 -17.03 -2.46
C ASP A 135 6.97 -17.66 -2.46
N PRO A 136 7.42 -18.27 -3.58
CA PRO A 136 8.72 -18.94 -3.62
C PRO A 136 9.91 -18.07 -3.22
N THR A 137 9.88 -16.78 -3.55
CA THR A 137 10.92 -15.83 -3.12
C THR A 137 10.80 -15.54 -1.63
N GLY A 138 9.59 -15.41 -1.09
CA GLY A 138 9.33 -15.31 0.34
C GLY A 138 9.85 -16.51 1.13
N ALA A 139 9.62 -17.73 0.64
CA ALA A 139 10.12 -18.95 1.23
C ALA A 139 11.65 -19.01 1.26
N GLU A 140 12.32 -18.53 0.20
CA GLU A 140 13.78 -18.46 0.11
C GLU A 140 14.38 -17.41 1.04
N LEU A 141 13.81 -16.20 1.07
CA LEU A 141 14.37 -15.06 1.80
C LEU A 141 13.92 -14.97 3.27
N GLY A 142 12.84 -15.68 3.63
CA GLY A 142 12.30 -15.76 4.99
C GLY A 142 11.31 -14.65 5.34
N TYR A 143 10.47 -14.24 4.37
CA TYR A 143 9.30 -13.38 4.61
C TYR A 143 7.99 -14.11 4.30
N GLN A 144 6.88 -13.60 4.85
CA GLN A 144 5.54 -14.20 4.75
C GLN A 144 4.69 -13.56 3.65
N LEU A 145 4.79 -12.24 3.49
CA LEU A 145 4.08 -11.48 2.47
C LEU A 145 5.03 -10.49 1.79
N CYS A 146 4.82 -10.30 0.49
CA CYS A 146 5.46 -9.22 -0.26
C CYS A 146 4.73 -7.88 -0.04
N SER A 147 5.42 -6.77 -0.30
CA SER A 147 4.89 -5.40 -0.13
C SER A 147 4.27 -4.80 -1.40
N THR A 148 4.06 -5.62 -2.43
CA THR A 148 3.60 -5.21 -3.76
C THR A 148 2.17 -5.66 -4.01
N ASP A 149 1.59 -5.27 -5.15
CA ASP A 149 0.26 -5.68 -5.60
C ASP A 149 0.13 -7.19 -5.90
N ALA A 150 1.24 -7.94 -5.91
CA ALA A 150 1.22 -9.40 -5.92
C ALA A 150 0.73 -9.98 -4.58
N CYS A 151 0.83 -9.20 -3.50
CA CYS A 151 0.28 -9.53 -2.19
C CYS A 151 -0.63 -8.39 -1.74
N GLN A 152 -0.09 -7.42 -1.00
CA GLN A 152 -0.78 -6.18 -0.63
C GLN A 152 0.20 -5.03 -0.68
N VAL A 153 -0.27 -3.86 -1.12
CA VAL A 153 0.61 -2.70 -1.24
C VAL A 153 0.95 -2.16 0.15
N TYR A 154 2.15 -2.46 0.65
CA TYR A 154 2.65 -2.01 1.95
C TYR A 154 3.73 -0.94 1.77
N ARG A 155 3.51 0.24 2.35
CA ARG A 155 4.37 1.44 2.20
C ARG A 155 4.89 1.99 3.53
N GLY A 156 4.64 1.29 4.64
CA GLY A 156 5.12 1.70 5.96
C GLY A 156 4.50 3.01 6.46
N LEU A 157 5.27 3.79 7.22
CA LEU A 157 4.79 4.96 7.95
C LEU A 157 4.35 6.13 7.05
N GLY A 158 4.74 6.17 5.77
CA GLY A 158 4.25 7.19 4.83
C GLY A 158 2.71 7.19 4.70
N ILE A 159 2.06 6.07 4.99
CA ILE A 159 0.59 5.98 5.00
C ILE A 159 0.00 6.53 6.29
N ALA A 160 0.48 6.05 7.44
CA ALA A 160 -0.05 6.41 8.75
C ALA A 160 0.32 7.84 9.15
N GLU A 161 1.58 8.23 8.96
CA GLU A 161 2.14 9.52 9.38
C GLU A 161 2.11 10.59 8.29
N GLY A 162 1.82 10.22 7.04
CA GLY A 162 1.66 11.17 5.95
C GLY A 162 0.30 11.88 5.93
N PRO A 163 0.08 12.73 4.91
CA PRO A 163 -1.17 13.48 4.73
C PRO A 163 -2.43 12.61 4.83
N TYR A 164 -3.38 13.01 5.66
CA TYR A 164 -4.62 12.29 5.97
C TYR A 164 -4.45 10.91 6.65
N GLY A 165 -3.24 10.52 7.04
CA GLY A 165 -2.94 9.23 7.65
C GLY A 165 -3.65 8.97 8.97
N GLY A 166 -4.00 10.02 9.72
CA GLY A 166 -4.83 9.92 10.93
C GLY A 166 -6.21 9.28 10.69
N ARG A 167 -6.81 9.46 9.50
CA ARG A 167 -8.07 8.78 9.14
C ARG A 167 -7.87 7.29 8.96
N TRP A 168 -6.76 6.90 8.33
CA TRP A 168 -6.41 5.51 8.12
C TRP A 168 -6.13 4.79 9.44
N ARG A 169 -5.29 5.39 10.31
CA ARG A 169 -5.04 4.86 11.66
C ARG A 169 -6.34 4.66 12.44
N LYS A 170 -7.25 5.65 12.40
CA LYS A 170 -8.56 5.54 13.06
C LYS A 170 -9.38 4.35 12.52
N ALA A 171 -9.31 4.03 11.23
CA ALA A 171 -9.98 2.86 10.67
C ALA A 171 -9.34 1.55 11.14
N VAL A 172 -8.00 1.50 11.21
CA VAL A 172 -7.24 0.37 11.76
C VAL A 172 -7.63 0.13 13.21
N ASP A 173 -7.49 1.15 14.05
CA ASP A 173 -7.77 1.08 15.48
C ASP A 173 -9.24 0.71 15.76
N ALA A 174 -10.19 1.25 14.98
CA ALA A 174 -11.62 0.96 15.16
C ALA A 174 -12.04 -0.45 14.73
N THR A 175 -11.18 -1.18 14.02
CA THR A 175 -11.43 -2.56 13.56
C THR A 175 -10.40 -3.54 14.09
N ARG A 176 -9.66 -3.15 15.12
CA ARG A 176 -8.66 -3.98 15.79
C ARG A 176 -9.18 -5.39 16.07
N ASP A 177 -8.36 -6.39 15.79
CA ASP A 177 -8.62 -7.81 15.99
C ASP A 177 -9.82 -8.36 15.18
N GLN A 178 -10.41 -7.60 14.26
CA GLN A 178 -11.58 -8.05 13.49
C GLN A 178 -11.20 -8.62 12.13
N VAL A 179 -11.63 -9.86 11.87
CA VAL A 179 -11.39 -10.61 10.64
C VAL A 179 -12.66 -11.28 10.13
N LEU A 180 -12.66 -11.75 8.88
CA LEU A 180 -13.69 -12.65 8.37
C LEU A 180 -13.24 -14.10 8.53
N LEU A 181 -14.08 -14.94 9.14
CA LEU A 181 -13.77 -16.36 9.35
C LEU A 181 -14.66 -17.24 8.50
N TYR A 182 -14.06 -18.27 7.88
CA TYR A 182 -14.78 -19.38 7.25
C TYR A 182 -14.24 -20.70 7.78
N GLY A 183 -15.12 -21.56 8.29
CA GLY A 183 -14.70 -22.82 8.92
C GLY A 183 -13.75 -22.64 10.11
N GLY A 184 -13.88 -21.54 10.86
CA GLY A 184 -13.04 -21.21 12.02
C GLY A 184 -11.65 -20.65 11.69
N ARG A 185 -11.33 -20.44 10.41
CA ARG A 185 -10.05 -19.89 9.95
C ARG A 185 -10.25 -18.56 9.22
N PRO A 186 -9.25 -17.65 9.21
CA PRO A 186 -9.26 -16.46 8.36
C PRO A 186 -9.62 -16.83 6.92
N ALA A 187 -10.64 -16.18 6.38
CA ALA A 187 -11.15 -16.40 5.04
C ALA A 187 -10.23 -15.78 3.99
N ASP A 188 -10.26 -16.31 2.77
CA ASP A 188 -9.59 -15.68 1.64
C ASP A 188 -10.35 -14.40 1.20
N THR A 189 -9.86 -13.23 1.59
CA THR A 189 -10.52 -11.93 1.36
C THR A 189 -9.84 -11.15 0.24
N LEU A 190 -9.82 -11.72 -0.95
CA LEU A 190 -9.38 -11.02 -2.17
C LEU A 190 -10.20 -9.74 -2.39
N TYR A 191 -9.56 -8.72 -2.96
CA TYR A 191 -10.18 -7.45 -3.29
C TYR A 191 -9.50 -6.81 -4.49
N PHE A 192 -10.22 -5.96 -5.22
CA PHE A 192 -9.72 -5.32 -6.43
C PHE A 192 -10.41 -3.99 -6.69
N SER A 193 -9.84 -3.17 -7.57
CA SER A 193 -10.26 -1.78 -7.72
C SER A 193 -11.72 -1.61 -8.16
N THR A 194 -12.07 -2.07 -9.35
CA THR A 194 -13.35 -1.75 -10.01
C THR A 194 -13.85 -2.92 -10.84
N SER A 195 -15.15 -3.20 -10.81
CA SER A 195 -15.76 -4.34 -11.50
C SER A 195 -16.12 -4.04 -12.96
N LYS A 196 -16.56 -5.09 -13.67
CA LYS A 196 -17.25 -4.95 -14.97
C LYS A 196 -18.78 -4.82 -14.81
N GLY A 197 -19.27 -4.49 -13.62
CA GLY A 197 -20.68 -4.57 -13.20
C GLY A 197 -21.04 -5.88 -12.51
N VAL A 198 -20.09 -6.80 -12.37
CA VAL A 198 -20.24 -8.07 -11.64
C VAL A 198 -18.86 -8.52 -11.15
N THR A 199 -18.80 -9.16 -9.98
CA THR A 199 -17.60 -9.88 -9.52
C THR A 199 -17.54 -11.28 -10.15
N LEU A 200 -16.41 -11.96 -9.98
CA LEU A 200 -16.13 -13.29 -10.50
C LEU A 200 -15.84 -14.26 -9.35
N GLY A 201 -16.07 -15.55 -9.59
CA GLY A 201 -15.70 -16.60 -8.64
C GLY A 201 -14.19 -16.87 -8.66
N ASN A 202 -13.63 -17.31 -7.53
CA ASN A 202 -12.21 -17.66 -7.46
C ASN A 202 -11.81 -18.79 -8.44
N ASP A 203 -12.71 -19.75 -8.68
CA ASP A 203 -12.54 -20.85 -9.62
C ASP A 203 -12.45 -20.36 -11.08
N GLN A 204 -13.17 -19.29 -11.42
CA GLN A 204 -13.18 -18.72 -12.77
C GLN A 204 -11.89 -17.96 -13.10
N VAL A 205 -11.22 -17.41 -12.08
CA VAL A 205 -10.05 -16.55 -12.26
C VAL A 205 -8.74 -17.27 -11.94
N PHE A 206 -8.73 -18.09 -10.88
CA PHE A 206 -7.53 -18.75 -10.37
C PHE A 206 -7.54 -20.28 -10.55
N GLY A 207 -8.65 -20.87 -10.98
CA GLY A 207 -8.76 -22.32 -11.20
C GLY A 207 -8.78 -23.17 -9.92
N SER A 208 -8.89 -22.54 -8.75
CA SER A 208 -9.02 -23.24 -7.47
C SER A 208 -10.44 -23.78 -7.25
N ALA A 209 -10.61 -24.67 -6.27
CA ALA A 209 -11.93 -25.17 -5.91
C ALA A 209 -12.87 -24.01 -5.50
N PRO A 210 -14.16 -24.06 -5.86
CA PRO A 210 -15.07 -22.96 -5.59
C PRO A 210 -15.25 -22.73 -4.08
N LEU A 211 -14.95 -21.51 -3.62
CA LEU A 211 -15.18 -21.06 -2.25
C LEU A 211 -16.59 -20.46 -2.11
N PRO A 212 -17.45 -20.94 -1.19
CA PRO A 212 -18.85 -20.49 -1.08
C PRO A 212 -19.03 -19.00 -0.81
N TYR A 213 -18.03 -18.34 -0.23
CA TYR A 213 -18.04 -16.91 0.09
C TYR A 213 -17.35 -16.03 -0.97
N LEU A 214 -16.71 -16.60 -2.00
CA LEU A 214 -16.16 -15.85 -3.16
C LEU A 214 -16.91 -16.23 -4.43
N ARG A 215 -18.17 -15.79 -4.51
CA ARG A 215 -19.08 -16.04 -5.64
C ARG A 215 -19.38 -14.73 -6.39
N PRO A 216 -19.75 -14.81 -7.68
CA PRO A 216 -20.18 -13.63 -8.44
C PRO A 216 -21.34 -12.89 -7.77
N ILE A 217 -21.21 -11.58 -7.62
CA ILE A 217 -22.27 -10.66 -7.20
C ILE A 217 -22.41 -9.55 -8.24
N VAL A 218 -23.64 -9.06 -8.43
CA VAL A 218 -23.88 -7.89 -9.29
C VAL A 218 -23.41 -6.64 -8.54
N GLU A 219 -22.54 -5.86 -9.18
CA GLU A 219 -22.02 -4.62 -8.62
C GLU A 219 -22.74 -3.41 -9.25
N ARG A 220 -23.19 -2.48 -8.40
CA ARG A 220 -24.02 -1.32 -8.80
C ARG A 220 -23.50 0.01 -8.25
N ASP A 221 -22.51 -0.02 -7.37
CA ASP A 221 -22.04 1.11 -6.58
C ASP A 221 -20.64 1.57 -6.98
N ASP A 222 -20.00 0.95 -7.97
CA ASP A 222 -18.65 1.32 -8.43
C ASP A 222 -18.63 2.41 -9.51
N GLY A 223 -19.78 3.04 -9.80
CA GLY A 223 -19.94 4.04 -10.86
C GLY A 223 -19.13 5.33 -10.67
N ALA A 224 -18.72 5.65 -9.43
CA ALA A 224 -17.81 6.76 -9.14
C ALA A 224 -16.36 6.47 -9.56
N SER A 225 -16.03 5.20 -9.87
CA SER A 225 -14.70 4.84 -10.32
C SER A 225 -14.36 5.51 -11.66
N PRO A 226 -13.17 6.13 -11.78
CA PRO A 226 -12.66 6.65 -13.03
C PRO A 226 -12.55 5.60 -14.15
N VAL A 227 -12.54 4.31 -13.77
CA VAL A 227 -12.43 3.17 -14.67
C VAL A 227 -13.64 2.24 -14.60
N SER A 228 -14.78 2.67 -14.03
CA SER A 228 -16.06 1.94 -14.17
C SER A 228 -16.36 1.70 -15.66
N HIS A 229 -16.13 2.73 -16.47
CA HIS A 229 -16.12 2.68 -17.92
C HIS A 229 -14.89 3.41 -18.42
N TRP A 230 -14.23 2.82 -19.41
CA TRP A 230 -13.07 3.45 -20.01
C TRP A 230 -13.05 3.24 -21.52
N ARG A 231 -12.51 4.23 -22.22
CA ARG A 231 -12.27 4.16 -23.66
C ARG A 231 -10.88 4.72 -23.96
N THR A 232 -10.08 3.93 -24.66
CA THR A 232 -8.74 4.31 -25.11
C THR A 232 -8.59 4.05 -26.60
N THR A 233 -7.77 4.86 -27.27
CA THR A 233 -7.44 4.73 -28.68
C THR A 233 -5.94 4.62 -28.82
N ILE A 234 -5.47 3.61 -29.55
CA ILE A 234 -4.05 3.35 -29.78
C ILE A 234 -3.85 3.23 -31.28
N THR A 235 -2.89 3.97 -31.85
CA THR A 235 -2.65 3.88 -33.29
C THR A 235 -2.14 2.49 -33.66
N LEU A 236 -2.47 1.99 -34.85
CA LEU A 236 -1.99 0.68 -35.30
C LEU A 236 -0.46 0.63 -35.43
N ALA A 237 0.17 1.77 -35.72
CA ALA A 237 1.64 1.91 -35.73
C ALA A 237 2.24 1.72 -34.32
N ASP A 238 1.60 2.28 -33.29
CA ASP A 238 2.02 2.08 -31.91
C ASP A 238 1.80 0.65 -31.46
N VAL A 239 0.63 0.06 -31.76
CA VAL A 239 0.36 -1.36 -31.48
C VAL A 239 1.43 -2.25 -32.15
N THR A 240 1.77 -1.99 -33.41
CA THR A 240 2.86 -2.69 -34.12
C THR A 240 4.17 -2.57 -33.35
N THR A 241 4.52 -1.36 -32.91
CA THR A 241 5.76 -1.09 -32.19
C THR A 241 5.81 -1.83 -30.85
N PHE A 242 4.74 -1.77 -30.06
CA PHE A 242 4.66 -2.39 -28.74
C PHE A 242 4.76 -3.91 -28.84
N LEU A 243 4.02 -4.53 -29.76
CA LEU A 243 4.03 -5.98 -29.92
C LEU A 243 5.32 -6.52 -30.54
N ARG A 244 5.98 -5.77 -31.43
CA ARG A 244 7.34 -6.13 -31.89
C ARG A 244 8.35 -6.13 -30.76
N LYS A 245 8.26 -5.13 -29.87
CA LYS A 245 9.14 -5.04 -28.71
C LYS A 245 8.87 -6.15 -27.68
N ALA A 246 7.62 -6.57 -27.54
CA ALA A 246 7.26 -7.74 -26.74
C ALA A 246 7.69 -9.07 -27.38
N GLY A 247 7.88 -9.11 -28.69
CA GLY A 247 8.21 -10.32 -29.46
C GLY A 247 6.97 -11.09 -29.95
N ASP A 248 5.78 -10.56 -29.72
CA ASP A 248 4.49 -11.16 -30.11
C ASP A 248 4.00 -10.71 -31.51
N TRP A 249 4.80 -9.89 -32.22
CA TRP A 249 4.56 -9.52 -33.63
C TRP A 249 5.86 -9.47 -34.44
N SER A 250 5.89 -10.12 -35.61
CA SER A 250 7.04 -10.15 -36.53
C SER A 250 6.73 -9.62 -37.94
N GLY A 251 5.45 -9.40 -38.27
CA GLY A 251 5.01 -8.92 -39.59
C GLY A 251 5.29 -7.44 -39.82
N GLY A 252 4.77 -6.91 -40.94
CA GLY A 252 4.79 -5.47 -41.29
C GLY A 252 3.93 -4.60 -40.36
N THR A 253 3.50 -3.42 -40.83
CA THR A 253 2.56 -2.59 -40.05
C THR A 253 1.23 -3.33 -39.89
N ILE A 254 0.73 -3.44 -38.66
CA ILE A 254 -0.59 -4.00 -38.37
C ILE A 254 -1.63 -3.12 -39.05
N ALA A 255 -2.53 -3.72 -39.83
CA ALA A 255 -3.61 -3.06 -40.53
C ALA A 255 -4.95 -3.24 -39.83
N SER A 256 -5.12 -4.34 -39.08
CA SER A 256 -6.32 -4.61 -38.31
C SER A 256 -6.06 -5.47 -37.08
N ALA A 257 -6.97 -5.31 -36.11
CA ALA A 257 -7.09 -6.12 -34.91
C ALA A 257 -8.57 -6.44 -34.69
N THR A 258 -8.87 -7.69 -34.33
CA THR A 258 -10.23 -8.15 -34.01
C THR A 258 -10.19 -8.98 -32.73
N LEU A 259 -11.22 -8.84 -31.89
CA LEU A 259 -11.39 -9.63 -30.68
C LEU A 259 -12.45 -10.69 -30.92
N SER A 260 -12.10 -11.96 -30.68
CA SER A 260 -13.04 -13.09 -30.69
C SER A 260 -12.82 -13.94 -29.43
N GLY A 261 -13.87 -14.06 -28.61
CA GLY A 261 -13.75 -14.64 -27.27
C GLY A 261 -12.69 -13.92 -26.44
N SER A 262 -11.68 -14.65 -25.96
CA SER A 262 -10.57 -14.11 -25.18
C SER A 262 -9.30 -13.87 -26.00
N ASN A 263 -9.39 -13.88 -27.34
CA ASN A 263 -8.25 -13.81 -28.24
C ASN A 263 -8.31 -12.60 -29.17
N VAL A 264 -7.19 -11.91 -29.33
CA VAL A 264 -7.01 -10.80 -30.27
C VAL A 264 -6.24 -11.33 -31.47
N THR A 265 -6.87 -11.27 -32.65
CA THR A 265 -6.23 -11.57 -33.93
C THR A 265 -5.78 -10.26 -34.58
N LEU A 266 -4.48 -10.18 -34.86
CA LEU A 266 -3.80 -9.04 -35.46
C LEU A 266 -3.39 -9.42 -36.88
N SER A 267 -3.59 -8.53 -37.85
CA SER A 267 -3.25 -8.80 -39.25
C SER A 267 -2.62 -7.57 -39.90
N GLY A 268 -1.59 -7.78 -40.72
CA GLY A 268 -0.88 -6.69 -41.41
C GLY A 268 0.42 -7.16 -42.05
N GLY A 269 0.83 -6.50 -43.14
CA GLY A 269 2.06 -6.81 -43.86
C GLY A 269 2.17 -8.26 -44.34
N GLY A 270 1.05 -8.90 -44.72
CA GLY A 270 1.00 -10.30 -45.17
C GLY A 270 1.03 -11.35 -44.05
N THR A 271 1.09 -10.94 -42.78
CA THR A 271 1.11 -11.84 -41.62
C THR A 271 -0.17 -11.70 -40.80
N SER A 272 -0.55 -12.78 -40.10
CA SER A 272 -1.59 -12.75 -39.07
C SER A 272 -1.14 -13.56 -37.84
N THR A 273 -1.39 -13.02 -36.65
CA THR A 273 -1.07 -13.67 -35.37
C THR A 273 -2.26 -13.52 -34.43
N THR A 274 -2.56 -14.59 -33.68
CA THR A 274 -3.57 -14.55 -32.62
C THR A 274 -2.90 -14.71 -31.26
N ILE A 275 -3.16 -13.78 -30.35
CA ILE A 275 -2.68 -13.80 -28.97
C ILE A 275 -3.84 -13.68 -28.00
N ALA A 276 -3.66 -14.11 -26.76
CA ALA A 276 -4.65 -13.88 -25.71
C ALA A 276 -4.84 -12.37 -25.48
N ALA A 277 -6.07 -11.94 -25.18
CA ALA A 277 -6.36 -10.55 -24.81
C ALA A 277 -5.57 -10.08 -23.58
N SER A 278 -5.26 -11.01 -22.67
CA SER A 278 -4.36 -10.77 -21.52
C SER A 278 -2.92 -10.51 -21.95
N SER A 279 -2.41 -11.22 -22.96
CA SER A 279 -1.08 -10.95 -23.56
C SER A 279 -1.07 -9.59 -24.24
N PHE A 280 -2.04 -9.32 -25.12
CA PHE A 280 -2.18 -8.02 -25.79
C PHE A 280 -2.17 -6.85 -24.79
N ARG A 281 -3.01 -6.94 -23.74
CA ARG A 281 -3.05 -5.95 -22.66
C ARG A 281 -1.69 -5.79 -21.99
N SER A 282 -1.04 -6.89 -21.62
CA SER A 282 0.23 -6.89 -20.90
C SER A 282 1.34 -6.24 -21.72
N ASP A 283 1.43 -6.58 -22.99
CA ASP A 283 2.44 -6.06 -23.91
C ASP A 283 2.23 -4.56 -24.17
N VAL A 284 0.99 -4.14 -24.44
CA VAL A 284 0.66 -2.72 -24.61
C VAL A 284 1.04 -1.94 -23.34
N ASN A 285 0.64 -2.42 -22.15
CA ASN A 285 0.94 -1.71 -20.90
C ASN A 285 2.44 -1.69 -20.58
N ALA A 286 3.18 -2.74 -20.97
CA ALA A 286 4.63 -2.82 -20.76
C ALA A 286 5.40 -1.77 -21.58
N TRP A 287 4.96 -1.47 -22.81
CA TRP A 287 5.72 -0.62 -23.73
C TRP A 287 5.14 0.78 -23.97
N ALA A 288 3.81 0.95 -23.89
CA ALA A 288 3.14 2.19 -24.31
C ALA A 288 3.59 3.43 -23.53
N HIS A 289 3.50 3.37 -22.20
CA HIS A 289 3.88 4.46 -21.31
C HIS A 289 5.37 4.83 -21.41
N CYS A 290 6.19 3.91 -21.91
CA CYS A 290 7.63 4.07 -21.98
C CYS A 290 8.13 4.60 -23.31
N LEU A 291 7.55 4.13 -24.41
CA LEU A 291 7.94 4.57 -25.76
C LEU A 291 7.25 5.87 -26.15
N HIS A 292 6.05 6.13 -25.62
CA HIS A 292 5.28 7.35 -25.88
C HIS A 292 4.61 7.86 -24.58
N PRO A 293 5.40 8.29 -23.58
CA PRO A 293 4.91 8.81 -22.30
C PRO A 293 4.05 10.08 -22.44
N ASP A 294 4.19 10.79 -23.57
CA ASP A 294 3.41 11.96 -23.95
C ASP A 294 1.98 11.61 -24.43
N ARG A 295 1.73 10.34 -24.78
CA ARG A 295 0.45 9.86 -25.31
C ARG A 295 -0.23 8.79 -24.45
N TYR A 296 0.54 8.00 -23.70
CA TYR A 296 0.04 6.87 -22.93
C TYR A 296 0.52 6.89 -21.47
N PRO A 297 -0.33 6.53 -20.48
CA PRO A 297 -1.75 6.21 -20.61
C PRO A 297 -2.58 7.39 -21.14
N THR A 298 -3.61 7.10 -21.92
CA THR A 298 -4.47 8.14 -22.49
C THR A 298 -5.38 8.74 -21.42
N VAL A 299 -5.86 9.94 -21.70
CA VAL A 299 -7.05 10.47 -21.03
C VAL A 299 -8.24 9.59 -21.40
N ASN A 300 -8.96 9.13 -20.40
CA ASN A 300 -10.19 8.36 -20.55
C ASN A 300 -11.22 9.20 -21.30
N ALA A 301 -11.57 8.77 -22.52
CA ALA A 301 -12.52 9.50 -23.36
C ALA A 301 -13.96 9.50 -22.80
N VAL A 302 -14.24 8.75 -21.73
CA VAL A 302 -15.56 8.73 -21.06
C VAL A 302 -15.73 9.88 -20.06
N ASN A 303 -14.69 10.20 -19.28
CA ASN A 303 -14.83 11.12 -18.13
C ASN A 303 -13.67 12.11 -17.98
N GLY A 304 -12.70 12.14 -18.91
CA GLY A 304 -11.59 13.10 -18.90
C GLY A 304 -10.50 12.82 -17.87
N THR A 305 -10.56 11.70 -17.13
CA THR A 305 -9.52 11.31 -16.17
C THR A 305 -8.38 10.57 -16.86
N THR A 306 -7.13 10.74 -16.41
CA THR A 306 -6.03 9.91 -16.92
C THR A 306 -6.22 8.45 -16.50
N LEU A 307 -6.11 7.51 -17.45
CA LEU A 307 -6.21 6.10 -17.13
C LEU A 307 -5.02 5.63 -16.28
N PRO A 308 -5.21 4.69 -15.34
CA PRO A 308 -4.12 4.17 -14.50
C PRO A 308 -3.08 3.38 -15.30
N GLN A 309 -3.48 2.85 -16.46
CA GLN A 309 -2.62 2.21 -17.46
C GLN A 309 -3.32 2.25 -18.83
N THR A 310 -2.58 2.06 -19.92
CA THR A 310 -3.12 2.19 -21.28
C THR A 310 -4.35 1.31 -21.52
N VAL A 311 -4.33 0.06 -21.05
CA VAL A 311 -5.45 -0.89 -21.12
C VAL A 311 -5.74 -1.42 -19.71
N PRO A 312 -6.73 -0.84 -18.99
CA PRO A 312 -6.97 -1.15 -17.57
C PRO A 312 -7.26 -2.64 -17.29
N SER A 313 -8.16 -3.26 -18.03
CA SER A 313 -8.60 -4.64 -17.80
C SER A 313 -8.65 -5.45 -19.10
N VAL A 314 -8.91 -6.76 -18.97
CA VAL A 314 -9.21 -7.64 -20.12
C VAL A 314 -10.69 -7.63 -20.50
N TRP A 315 -11.51 -6.81 -19.83
CA TRP A 315 -12.95 -6.71 -20.07
C TRP A 315 -13.23 -5.57 -21.05
N PHE A 316 -12.83 -5.76 -22.31
CA PHE A 316 -13.01 -4.79 -23.37
C PHE A 316 -13.61 -5.39 -24.64
N SER A 317 -14.26 -4.54 -25.42
CA SER A 317 -14.44 -4.72 -26.85
C SER A 317 -13.32 -4.00 -27.61
N LEU A 318 -13.04 -4.48 -28.82
CA LEU A 318 -11.97 -3.97 -29.66
C LEU A 318 -12.52 -3.74 -31.07
N VAL A 319 -12.34 -2.53 -31.59
CA VAL A 319 -12.68 -2.19 -32.98
C VAL A 319 -11.48 -1.53 -33.66
N THR A 320 -11.17 -1.95 -34.88
CA THR A 320 -10.22 -1.23 -35.73
C THR A 320 -10.98 -0.15 -36.51
N SER A 321 -10.58 1.11 -36.38
CA SER A 321 -11.18 2.22 -37.12
C SER A 321 -10.18 3.38 -37.25
N GLY A 322 -10.16 4.05 -38.40
CA GLY A 322 -9.35 5.24 -38.62
C GLY A 322 -7.85 5.05 -38.36
N GLY A 323 -7.28 3.91 -38.75
CA GLY A 323 -5.85 3.61 -38.52
C GLY A 323 -5.48 3.32 -37.05
N SER A 324 -6.47 3.09 -36.19
CA SER A 324 -6.29 2.85 -34.76
C SER A 324 -7.09 1.65 -34.28
N VAL A 325 -6.67 1.13 -33.13
CA VAL A 325 -7.45 0.22 -32.30
C VAL A 325 -8.17 1.05 -31.23
N VAL A 326 -9.50 0.98 -31.23
CA VAL A 326 -10.35 1.59 -30.22
C VAL A 326 -10.80 0.49 -29.26
N LEU A 327 -10.42 0.63 -27.99
CA LEU A 327 -10.79 -0.29 -26.92
C LEU A 327 -11.82 0.40 -26.04
N THR A 328 -12.96 -0.26 -25.83
CA THR A 328 -13.99 0.19 -24.88
C THR A 328 -14.18 -0.89 -23.85
N GLY A 329 -13.95 -0.58 -22.58
CA GLY A 329 -13.99 -1.57 -21.52
C GLY A 329 -14.51 -1.03 -20.21
N ARG A 330 -14.46 -1.90 -19.21
CA ARG A 330 -14.90 -1.63 -17.84
C ARG A 330 -13.92 -2.21 -16.83
N GLY A 331 -13.93 -1.66 -15.64
CA GLY A 331 -13.26 -2.21 -14.47
C GLY A 331 -11.73 -2.20 -14.53
N TRP A 332 -11.14 -2.57 -13.41
CA TRP A 332 -9.71 -2.71 -13.22
C TRP A 332 -9.42 -3.65 -12.03
N GLY A 333 -8.57 -4.66 -12.27
CA GLY A 333 -8.22 -5.69 -11.29
C GLY A 333 -8.70 -7.10 -11.69
N HIS A 334 -8.53 -8.06 -10.80
CA HIS A 334 -8.75 -9.49 -11.10
C HIS A 334 -10.22 -9.92 -11.06
N GLY A 335 -11.10 -9.17 -10.38
CA GLY A 335 -12.54 -9.42 -10.41
C GLY A 335 -13.14 -10.18 -9.23
N VAL A 336 -12.36 -10.65 -8.26
CA VAL A 336 -12.83 -11.59 -7.21
C VAL A 336 -12.92 -10.90 -5.85
N GLY A 337 -13.97 -11.18 -5.09
CA GLY A 337 -14.16 -10.63 -3.74
C GLY A 337 -14.60 -9.16 -3.75
N MET A 338 -14.04 -8.35 -2.85
CA MET A 338 -14.52 -6.97 -2.64
C MET A 338 -14.07 -6.01 -3.74
N VAL A 339 -15.04 -5.29 -4.32
CA VAL A 339 -14.78 -4.16 -5.23
C VAL A 339 -14.52 -2.92 -4.39
N GLN A 340 -13.31 -2.35 -4.45
CA GLN A 340 -12.90 -1.20 -3.63
C GLN A 340 -13.77 0.02 -3.90
N TRP A 341 -13.98 0.39 -5.18
CA TRP A 341 -14.87 1.50 -5.53
C TRP A 341 -16.34 1.21 -5.23
N GLY A 342 -16.78 -0.05 -5.30
CA GLY A 342 -18.13 -0.41 -4.87
C GLY A 342 -18.28 -0.32 -3.35
N ALA A 343 -17.25 -0.65 -2.57
CA ALA A 343 -17.24 -0.44 -1.13
C ALA A 343 -17.28 1.06 -0.77
N GLU A 344 -16.56 1.90 -1.53
CA GLU A 344 -16.65 3.36 -1.45
C GLU A 344 -18.09 3.83 -1.69
N GLY A 345 -18.71 3.45 -2.82
CA GLY A 345 -20.07 3.86 -3.15
C GLY A 345 -21.12 3.35 -2.15
N LYS A 346 -21.00 2.10 -1.68
CA LYS A 346 -21.86 1.55 -0.62
C LYS A 346 -21.73 2.35 0.68
N ALA A 347 -20.52 2.70 1.08
CA ALA A 347 -20.28 3.52 2.26
C ALA A 347 -20.80 4.95 2.07
N ALA A 348 -20.66 5.54 0.87
CA ALA A 348 -21.22 6.85 0.53
C ALA A 348 -22.75 6.88 0.63
N ARG A 349 -23.42 5.74 0.38
CA ARG A 349 -24.87 5.55 0.61
C ARG A 349 -25.24 5.20 2.06
N GLY A 350 -24.28 5.17 2.97
CA GLY A 350 -24.51 4.95 4.41
C GLY A 350 -24.46 3.49 4.87
N LEU A 351 -24.00 2.55 4.04
CA LEU A 351 -23.82 1.17 4.50
C LEU A 351 -22.63 1.07 5.47
N SER A 352 -22.79 0.27 6.52
CA SER A 352 -21.70 -0.02 7.46
C SER A 352 -20.69 -1.00 6.87
N TYR A 353 -19.44 -0.95 7.34
CA TYR A 353 -18.38 -1.86 6.88
C TYR A 353 -18.75 -3.34 7.03
N LYS A 354 -19.51 -3.68 8.08
CA LYS A 354 -20.01 -5.06 8.32
C LYS A 354 -20.96 -5.50 7.20
N THR A 355 -21.80 -4.60 6.71
CA THR A 355 -22.76 -4.87 5.62
C THR A 355 -22.03 -4.97 4.29
N ILE A 356 -21.07 -4.06 4.06
CA ILE A 356 -20.22 -4.07 2.86
C ILE A 356 -19.47 -5.40 2.75
N LEU A 357 -18.81 -5.84 3.82
CA LEU A 357 -18.08 -7.11 3.83
C LEU A 357 -19.00 -8.31 3.64
N ALA A 358 -20.17 -8.33 4.31
CA ALA A 358 -21.14 -9.40 4.15
C ALA A 358 -21.67 -9.52 2.71
N ASP A 359 -21.84 -8.39 2.01
CA ASP A 359 -22.27 -8.36 0.61
C ASP A 359 -21.22 -9.01 -0.33
N TYR A 360 -19.94 -8.69 -0.16
CA TYR A 360 -18.86 -9.22 -1.01
C TYR A 360 -18.41 -10.63 -0.65
N TYR A 361 -18.53 -11.03 0.61
CA TYR A 361 -17.97 -12.28 1.13
C TYR A 361 -19.06 -13.25 1.61
N GLY A 362 -20.13 -13.41 0.84
CA GLY A 362 -21.13 -14.47 1.06
C GLY A 362 -21.79 -14.48 2.44
N GLY A 363 -22.02 -13.29 3.02
CA GLY A 363 -22.64 -13.11 4.33
C GLY A 363 -21.67 -13.16 5.51
N LEU A 364 -20.37 -13.38 5.29
CA LEU A 364 -19.37 -13.37 6.36
C LEU A 364 -19.33 -12.00 7.05
N ARG A 365 -19.26 -12.02 8.39
CA ARG A 365 -19.21 -10.81 9.22
C ARG A 365 -17.93 -10.75 10.04
N PRO A 366 -17.45 -9.54 10.38
CA PRO A 366 -16.28 -9.37 11.23
C PRO A 366 -16.45 -10.05 12.59
N GLN A 367 -15.46 -10.82 12.99
CA GLN A 367 -15.34 -11.50 14.27
C GLN A 367 -13.99 -11.20 14.89
N VAL A 368 -13.94 -11.16 16.23
CA VAL A 368 -12.67 -11.00 16.96
C VAL A 368 -11.84 -12.26 16.78
N TYR A 369 -10.55 -12.10 16.47
CA TYR A 369 -9.60 -13.18 16.25
C TYR A 369 -8.25 -12.84 16.87
N THR A 370 -7.65 -13.81 17.57
CA THR A 370 -6.32 -13.62 18.17
C THR A 370 -5.25 -13.64 17.09
N GLU A 371 -4.64 -12.49 16.88
CA GLU A 371 -3.60 -12.28 15.87
C GLU A 371 -2.23 -12.82 16.35
N PRO A 372 -1.34 -13.23 15.43
CA PRO A 372 0.07 -13.44 15.75
C PRO A 372 0.72 -12.13 16.19
N ALA A 373 1.75 -12.23 17.04
CA ALA A 373 2.45 -11.06 17.55
C ALA A 373 3.08 -10.21 16.44
N THR A 374 3.63 -10.85 15.40
CA THR A 374 4.32 -10.17 14.30
C THR A 374 4.05 -10.79 12.94
N ILE A 375 4.28 -9.98 11.91
CA ILE A 375 4.31 -10.38 10.51
C ILE A 375 5.65 -9.98 9.88
N ARG A 376 6.17 -10.85 9.01
CA ARG A 376 7.43 -10.63 8.27
C ARG A 376 7.11 -10.26 6.83
N VAL A 377 7.44 -9.03 6.42
CA VAL A 377 7.07 -8.48 5.12
C VAL A 377 8.31 -8.23 4.26
N GLY A 378 8.36 -8.80 3.07
CA GLY A 378 9.38 -8.50 2.06
C GLY A 378 9.19 -7.09 1.51
N ILE A 379 9.97 -6.13 2.02
CA ILE A 379 9.91 -4.72 1.63
C ILE A 379 10.57 -4.51 0.26
N ALA A 380 11.72 -5.14 0.02
CA ALA A 380 12.42 -5.04 -1.25
C ALA A 380 13.36 -6.21 -1.47
N VAL A 381 13.60 -6.54 -2.74
CA VAL A 381 14.54 -7.58 -3.18
C VAL A 381 15.32 -7.06 -4.37
N GLY A 382 16.60 -7.43 -4.50
CA GLY A 382 17.40 -7.03 -5.67
C GLY A 382 18.02 -5.62 -5.57
N LEU A 383 18.34 -5.14 -4.37
CA LEU A 383 18.99 -3.85 -4.12
C LEU A 383 20.53 -3.96 -4.21
N LYS A 384 21.21 -2.95 -4.74
CA LYS A 384 22.70 -2.91 -4.71
C LYS A 384 23.25 -2.33 -3.41
N ARG A 385 22.51 -1.40 -2.83
CA ARG A 385 22.93 -0.60 -1.68
C ARG A 385 21.70 -0.22 -0.86
N VAL A 386 21.81 -0.23 0.45
CA VAL A 386 20.77 0.21 1.39
C VAL A 386 21.38 1.18 2.38
N ILE A 387 20.77 2.34 2.58
CA ILE A 387 21.05 3.23 3.71
C ILE A 387 19.96 3.02 4.75
N VAL A 388 20.38 2.79 5.99
CA VAL A 388 19.53 2.64 7.18
C VAL A 388 19.74 3.86 8.07
N SER A 389 18.70 4.67 8.22
CA SER A 389 18.75 5.94 8.94
C SER A 389 17.68 5.97 10.03
N PRO A 390 18.00 5.59 11.27
CA PRO A 390 17.04 5.67 12.37
C PRO A 390 16.82 7.11 12.84
N ASP A 391 15.65 7.38 13.43
CA ASP A 391 15.33 8.66 14.09
C ASP A 391 15.68 8.71 15.58
N GLY A 392 16.18 7.59 16.12
CA GLY A 392 16.51 7.44 17.53
C GLY A 392 17.37 6.21 17.80
N PRO A 393 17.47 5.76 19.07
CA PRO A 393 18.24 4.59 19.44
C PRO A 393 17.76 3.33 18.69
N VAL A 394 18.71 2.57 18.16
CA VAL A 394 18.49 1.28 17.49
C VAL A 394 19.45 0.25 18.04
N THR A 395 18.94 -0.94 18.31
CA THR A 395 19.78 -2.12 18.56
C THR A 395 20.16 -2.75 17.24
N VAL A 396 21.46 -2.96 17.02
CA VAL A 396 21.99 -3.66 15.85
C VAL A 396 22.47 -5.05 16.28
N SER A 397 22.09 -6.07 15.54
CA SER A 397 22.51 -7.47 15.77
C SER A 397 23.11 -8.06 14.50
N ASP A 398 23.93 -9.10 14.66
CA ASP A 398 24.64 -9.80 13.57
C ASP A 398 25.71 -8.96 12.85
N ALA A 399 26.01 -7.77 13.40
CA ALA A 399 27.14 -6.92 13.02
C ALA A 399 27.48 -5.93 14.15
N THR A 400 28.70 -5.40 14.11
CA THR A 400 29.10 -4.26 14.96
C THR A 400 28.83 -2.96 14.22
N ALA A 401 27.96 -2.11 14.76
CA ALA A 401 27.67 -0.80 14.18
C ALA A 401 28.89 0.14 14.33
N PRO A 402 29.30 0.86 13.26
CA PRO A 402 30.47 1.74 13.27
C PRO A 402 30.21 3.11 13.94
N GLY A 403 29.38 3.13 14.99
CA GLY A 403 28.87 4.34 15.66
C GLY A 403 27.37 4.55 15.43
N PRO A 404 26.81 5.71 15.88
CA PRO A 404 25.43 6.08 15.59
C PRO A 404 25.16 6.11 14.08
N GLY A 405 23.97 5.69 13.66
CA GLY A 405 23.55 5.78 12.27
C GLY A 405 23.49 7.24 11.78
N PRO A 406 23.42 7.47 10.46
CA PRO A 406 23.05 6.50 9.43
C PRO A 406 24.14 5.50 9.04
N TRP A 407 23.72 4.34 8.55
CA TRP A 407 24.62 3.30 8.04
C TRP A 407 24.31 2.94 6.60
N VAL A 408 25.32 2.47 5.88
CA VAL A 408 25.19 1.90 4.54
C VAL A 408 25.51 0.40 4.57
N LEU A 409 24.71 -0.37 3.86
CA LEU A 409 24.93 -1.78 3.58
C LEU A 409 25.20 -2.02 2.10
N THR A 410 26.17 -2.89 1.84
CA THR A 410 26.52 -3.45 0.53
C THR A 410 26.61 -4.96 0.62
N GLY A 411 26.32 -5.64 -0.50
CA GLY A 411 26.26 -7.11 -0.54
C GLY A 411 27.51 -7.78 -1.11
N GLN A 412 28.50 -7.04 -1.63
CA GLN A 412 29.65 -7.63 -2.33
C GLN A 412 30.99 -7.17 -1.73
N PRO A 413 31.97 -8.08 -1.56
CA PRO A 413 31.89 -9.55 -1.80
C PRO A 413 31.04 -10.29 -0.76
N ALA A 414 30.87 -9.71 0.43
CA ALA A 414 30.03 -10.19 1.53
C ALA A 414 29.10 -9.07 2.01
N LEU A 415 28.16 -9.40 2.90
CA LEU A 415 27.33 -8.40 3.56
C LEU A 415 28.20 -7.53 4.49
N GLN A 416 28.20 -6.22 4.26
CA GLN A 416 29.00 -5.26 5.03
C GLN A 416 28.13 -4.12 5.56
N LEU A 417 28.49 -3.59 6.72
CA LEU A 417 27.88 -2.43 7.36
C LEU A 417 28.96 -1.36 7.58
N ALA A 418 28.74 -0.15 7.07
CA ALA A 418 29.66 0.98 7.24
C ALA A 418 28.90 2.26 7.61
N ALA A 419 29.62 3.26 8.14
CA ALA A 419 29.04 4.57 8.42
C ALA A 419 28.63 5.26 7.11
N SER A 420 27.54 6.04 7.15
CA SER A 420 27.02 6.77 6.00
C SER A 420 26.54 8.15 6.41
N GLY A 421 26.52 9.08 5.45
CA GLY A 421 25.70 10.29 5.58
C GLY A 421 24.19 9.96 5.49
N PRO A 422 23.33 10.91 5.88
CA PRO A 422 21.88 10.76 5.74
C PRO A 422 21.48 10.60 4.28
N PRO A 423 20.36 9.89 4.02
CA PRO A 423 19.79 9.82 2.68
C PRO A 423 19.28 11.21 2.21
N PRO A 424 19.08 11.40 0.89
CA PRO A 424 18.41 12.59 0.39
C PRO A 424 16.98 12.70 0.94
N THR A 425 16.52 13.94 1.10
CA THR A 425 15.13 14.27 1.40
C THR A 425 14.38 14.67 0.12
N TYR A 426 13.10 14.33 0.05
CA TYR A 426 12.24 14.54 -1.12
C TYR A 426 11.10 15.52 -0.87
N ILE A 427 11.12 16.20 0.28
CA ILE A 427 10.17 17.26 0.62
C ILE A 427 10.87 18.58 0.87
N GLN A 428 10.16 19.66 0.57
CA GLN A 428 10.63 21.02 0.79
C GLN A 428 9.95 21.61 2.03
N PRO A 429 10.70 22.25 2.96
CA PRO A 429 10.14 22.77 4.21
C PRO A 429 9.24 23.99 4.02
N GLY A 430 9.35 24.70 2.89
CA GLY A 430 8.63 25.94 2.67
C GLY A 430 9.22 27.12 3.46
N SER A 431 8.39 28.13 3.76
CA SER A 431 8.81 29.32 4.50
C SER A 431 7.83 29.71 5.61
N LEU A 432 8.38 30.06 6.78
CA LEU A 432 7.59 30.45 7.96
C LEU A 432 7.73 31.96 8.24
N SER A 433 6.59 32.59 8.45
CA SER A 433 6.45 33.88 9.12
C SER A 433 5.77 33.66 10.47
N ALA A 434 6.45 34.00 11.57
CA ALA A 434 5.96 33.80 12.92
C ALA A 434 6.13 35.08 13.75
N PRO A 435 5.34 35.27 14.83
CA PRO A 435 5.52 36.37 15.76
C PRO A 435 6.91 36.36 16.40
N THR A 436 7.39 37.55 16.77
CA THR A 436 8.66 37.71 17.51
C THR A 436 8.46 37.66 19.03
N THR A 437 7.22 37.76 19.50
CA THR A 437 6.85 37.61 20.91
C THR A 437 5.65 36.68 21.07
N GLY A 438 5.56 36.03 22.23
CA GLY A 438 4.45 35.17 22.62
C GLY A 438 4.37 35.06 24.14
N ARG A 439 3.31 34.42 24.65
CA ARG A 439 3.14 34.17 26.08
C ARG A 439 2.73 32.71 26.31
N SER A 440 3.28 32.11 27.35
CA SER A 440 2.89 30.79 27.84
C SER A 440 1.39 30.70 28.10
N GLY A 441 0.77 29.60 27.70
CA GLY A 441 -0.68 29.38 27.81
C GLY A 441 -1.52 30.24 26.85
N ARG A 442 -0.91 31.08 26.00
CA ARG A 442 -1.60 31.90 25.00
C ARG A 442 -1.39 31.37 23.59
N THR A 443 -2.36 31.66 22.75
CA THR A 443 -2.33 31.27 21.34
C THR A 443 -1.38 32.15 20.55
N ILE A 444 -0.55 31.53 19.72
CA ILE A 444 0.22 32.19 18.67
C ILE A 444 -0.27 31.70 17.31
N SER A 445 -0.15 32.58 16.31
CA SER A 445 -0.49 32.29 14.91
C SER A 445 0.71 32.57 14.03
N ALA A 446 1.08 31.60 13.21
CA ALA A 446 2.16 31.71 12.24
C ALA A 446 1.66 31.37 10.84
N THR A 447 2.17 32.05 9.84
CA THR A 447 1.85 31.82 8.43
C THR A 447 2.95 30.97 7.80
N LEU A 448 2.57 29.82 7.26
CA LEU A 448 3.46 28.88 6.59
C LEU A 448 3.12 28.82 5.10
N SER A 449 4.11 29.02 4.23
CA SER A 449 3.97 28.76 2.80
C SER A 449 4.51 27.37 2.48
N LEU A 450 3.65 26.46 2.06
CA LEU A 450 3.97 25.08 1.72
C LEU A 450 4.03 24.88 0.20
N PRO A 451 5.08 24.26 -0.34
CA PRO A 451 5.18 23.97 -1.77
C PRO A 451 4.33 22.75 -2.19
N GLN A 452 3.95 21.91 -1.24
CA GLN A 452 3.28 20.63 -1.48
C GLN A 452 2.39 20.25 -0.29
N LEU A 453 1.45 19.32 -0.53
CA LEU A 453 0.63 18.71 0.51
C LEU A 453 1.52 17.99 1.53
N SER A 454 1.42 18.38 2.79
CA SER A 454 2.27 17.86 3.86
C SER A 454 1.50 17.76 5.18
N VAL A 455 2.07 17.05 6.15
CA VAL A 455 1.74 17.19 7.56
C VAL A 455 2.62 18.29 8.13
N ALA A 456 2.03 19.29 8.77
CA ALA A 456 2.78 20.40 9.37
C ALA A 456 2.44 20.58 10.85
N SER A 457 3.42 21.01 11.63
CA SER A 457 3.23 21.48 13.01
C SER A 457 4.20 22.61 13.35
N LEU A 458 3.81 23.47 14.27
CA LEU A 458 4.65 24.54 14.80
C LEU A 458 5.40 24.01 16.03
N VAL A 459 6.71 24.23 16.07
CA VAL A 459 7.61 23.77 17.13
C VAL A 459 8.43 24.94 17.66
N LEU A 460 8.60 24.98 18.97
CA LEU A 460 9.52 25.85 19.69
C LEU A 460 10.69 25.01 20.21
N SER A 461 11.92 25.48 19.99
CA SER A 461 13.12 24.76 20.38
C SER A 461 14.02 25.64 21.24
N ALA A 462 14.47 25.11 22.38
CA ALA A 462 15.49 25.74 23.23
C ALA A 462 16.30 24.68 23.98
N GLY A 463 17.62 24.87 24.11
CA GLY A 463 18.49 23.95 24.86
C GLY A 463 18.50 22.51 24.35
N GLY A 464 18.22 22.29 23.06
CA GLY A 464 18.09 20.96 22.47
C GLY A 464 16.75 20.26 22.75
N VAL A 465 15.80 20.93 23.39
CA VAL A 465 14.46 20.42 23.66
C VAL A 465 13.45 21.07 22.72
N ASP A 466 12.66 20.22 22.06
CA ASP A 466 11.56 20.63 21.20
C ASP A 466 10.23 20.56 21.92
N THR A 467 9.46 21.64 21.81
CA THR A 467 8.12 21.79 22.36
C THR A 467 7.15 22.10 21.22
N ARG A 468 6.24 21.16 20.95
CA ARG A 468 5.27 21.32 19.87
C ARG A 468 4.10 22.21 20.31
N VAL A 469 3.80 23.24 19.52
CA VAL A 469 2.76 24.24 19.77
C VAL A 469 1.43 23.87 19.09
N THR A 470 1.47 23.31 17.88
CA THR A 470 0.28 22.83 17.18
C THR A 470 0.31 21.32 17.03
N ARG A 471 -0.84 20.66 17.09
CA ARG A 471 -0.92 19.25 16.71
C ARG A 471 -0.56 19.10 15.22
N PRO A 472 0.15 18.04 14.81
CA PRO A 472 0.39 17.78 13.40
C PRO A 472 -0.93 17.63 12.66
N ALA A 473 -1.09 18.39 11.59
CA ALA A 473 -2.27 18.39 10.75
C ALA A 473 -1.88 18.35 9.28
N THR A 474 -2.78 17.83 8.44
CA THR A 474 -2.58 17.82 7.00
C THR A 474 -2.92 19.18 6.43
N GLU A 475 -1.94 19.78 5.76
CA GLU A 475 -2.02 21.11 5.17
C GLU A 475 -1.80 21.02 3.66
N LEU A 476 -2.63 21.73 2.89
CA LEU A 476 -2.52 21.80 1.44
C LEU A 476 -1.30 22.64 1.02
N ALA A 477 -0.86 22.45 -0.21
CA ALA A 477 0.09 23.36 -0.83
C ALA A 477 -0.49 24.78 -0.92
N GLY A 478 0.34 25.80 -0.69
CA GLY A 478 -0.05 27.19 -0.62
C GLY A 478 0.22 27.80 0.75
N THR A 479 -0.46 28.91 1.04
CA THR A 479 -0.31 29.62 2.32
C THR A 479 -1.34 29.13 3.33
N VAL A 480 -0.86 28.66 4.49
CA VAL A 480 -1.69 28.18 5.60
C VAL A 480 -1.35 28.92 6.89
N THR A 481 -2.34 29.06 7.78
CA THR A 481 -2.14 29.64 9.11
C THR A 481 -2.13 28.54 10.15
N LEU A 482 -1.00 28.38 10.84
CA LEU A 482 -0.86 27.48 11.97
C LEU A 482 -1.16 28.25 13.26
N THR A 483 -2.18 27.83 13.99
CA THR A 483 -2.61 28.44 15.24
C THR A 483 -2.58 27.42 16.37
N GLY A 484 -1.88 27.73 17.46
CA GLY A 484 -1.75 26.83 18.61
C GLY A 484 -1.41 27.56 19.89
N THR A 485 -1.72 26.92 21.01
CA THR A 485 -1.42 27.45 22.35
C THR A 485 0.00 27.09 22.72
N VAL A 486 0.81 28.10 23.06
CA VAL A 486 2.16 27.89 23.59
C VAL A 486 2.04 27.09 24.89
N PRO A 487 2.67 25.91 25.00
CA PRO A 487 2.63 25.12 26.23
C PRO A 487 3.22 25.87 27.42
N GLU A 488 2.97 25.38 28.63
CA GLU A 488 3.53 26.00 29.84
C GLU A 488 5.06 25.87 29.88
N ILE A 489 5.77 26.94 29.51
CA ILE A 489 7.24 26.98 29.38
C ILE A 489 7.82 28.21 30.09
N THR A 490 9.12 28.19 30.36
CA THR A 490 9.83 29.28 31.04
C THR A 490 9.97 30.52 30.18
N THR A 491 10.12 31.69 30.81
CA THR A 491 10.47 32.92 30.09
C THR A 491 11.82 32.76 29.40
N GLY A 492 11.89 33.11 28.11
CA GLY A 492 13.14 33.00 27.35
C GLY A 492 12.99 33.21 25.86
N THR A 493 14.12 33.11 25.16
CA THR A 493 14.16 33.14 23.69
C THR A 493 14.20 31.72 23.14
N TYR A 494 13.29 31.44 22.22
CA TYR A 494 13.13 30.14 21.57
C TYR A 494 13.35 30.30 20.06
N ALA A 495 13.79 29.22 19.41
CA ALA A 495 13.68 29.09 17.97
C ALA A 495 12.27 28.61 17.62
N VAL A 496 11.53 29.33 16.79
CA VAL A 496 10.26 28.90 16.22
C VAL A 496 10.47 28.41 14.78
N GLN A 497 9.97 27.21 14.51
CA GLN A 497 10.05 26.53 13.21
C GLN A 497 8.73 25.82 12.90
N ALA A 498 8.44 25.64 11.61
CA ALA A 498 7.46 24.64 11.19
C ALA A 498 8.22 23.35 10.89
N GLU A 499 7.76 22.26 11.50
CA GLU A 499 8.13 20.91 11.13
C GLU A 499 7.14 20.42 10.08
N VAL A 500 7.68 19.95 8.95
CA VAL A 500 6.93 19.54 7.76
C VAL A 500 7.33 18.12 7.40
N SER A 501 6.34 17.26 7.16
CA SER A 501 6.54 15.84 6.88
C SER A 501 5.59 15.31 5.81
N ASP A 502 6.04 14.35 5.01
CA ASP A 502 5.17 13.51 4.17
C ASP A 502 4.92 12.12 4.79
N GLY A 503 5.35 11.92 6.04
CA GLY A 503 5.34 10.63 6.75
C GLY A 503 6.60 9.78 6.54
N ILE A 504 7.51 10.18 5.65
CA ILE A 504 8.80 9.53 5.40
C ILE A 504 9.94 10.48 5.76
N ASP A 505 9.94 11.66 5.16
CA ASP A 505 10.86 12.74 5.46
C ASP A 505 10.25 13.69 6.50
N ILE A 506 11.12 14.27 7.32
CA ILE A 506 10.78 15.32 8.27
C ILE A 506 11.81 16.43 8.08
N VAL A 507 11.34 17.60 7.67
CA VAL A 507 12.18 18.79 7.43
C VAL A 507 11.66 19.96 8.25
N ARG A 508 12.50 20.97 8.49
CA ARG A 508 12.11 22.18 9.21
C ARG A 508 12.39 23.43 8.39
N THR A 509 11.52 24.42 8.54
CA THR A 509 11.79 25.76 8.01
C THR A 509 13.02 26.37 8.68
N PRO A 510 13.67 27.37 8.08
CA PRO A 510 14.68 28.16 8.78
C PRO A 510 14.16 28.67 10.13
N ALA A 511 14.99 28.58 11.17
CA ALA A 511 14.64 29.03 12.51
C ALA A 511 14.44 30.55 12.55
N ARG A 512 13.41 30.98 13.29
CA ARG A 512 13.15 32.38 13.64
C ARG A 512 13.21 32.51 15.16
N SER A 513 13.66 33.65 15.68
CA SER A 513 13.64 33.89 17.13
C SER A 513 12.27 34.39 17.58
N ILE A 514 11.77 33.84 18.69
CA ILE A 514 10.59 34.32 19.40
C ILE A 514 10.90 34.44 20.89
N HIS A 515 10.53 35.55 21.51
CA HIS A 515 10.58 35.71 22.96
C HIS A 515 9.25 35.24 23.57
N ILE A 516 9.31 34.32 24.53
CA ILE A 516 8.13 33.85 25.24
C ILE A 516 8.15 34.41 26.66
N ASP A 517 7.09 35.15 27.01
CA ASP A 517 6.76 35.49 28.39
C ASP A 517 6.18 34.24 29.06
N GLY A 518 6.94 33.59 29.94
CA GLY A 518 6.58 32.31 30.50
C GLY A 518 6.58 32.27 32.02
N LEU A 519 6.66 31.06 32.55
CA LEU A 519 6.94 30.85 33.95
C LEU A 519 8.30 31.47 34.29
N ALA A 520 8.41 32.13 35.44
CA ALA A 520 9.70 32.59 35.92
C ALA A 520 10.67 31.40 35.91
N PRO A 521 11.92 31.57 35.44
CA PRO A 521 12.92 30.50 35.54
C PRO A 521 12.96 30.03 36.98
N THR A 522 12.74 28.73 37.22
CA THR A 522 12.81 28.19 38.58
C THR A 522 14.23 28.40 39.09
N ALA A 523 14.41 29.28 40.07
CA ALA A 523 15.60 29.30 40.90
C ALA A 523 15.73 27.91 41.57
N SER A 524 16.96 27.38 41.66
CA SER A 524 17.26 26.17 42.43
C SER A 524 16.58 26.22 43.82
N PRO A 525 16.09 25.08 44.33
CA PRO A 525 15.06 25.08 45.37
C PRO A 525 15.58 25.61 46.71
N GLY A 526 15.03 26.73 47.14
CA GLY A 526 14.91 27.14 48.55
C GLY A 526 13.45 27.02 48.98
N ALA A 527 13.21 26.19 49.99
CA ALA A 527 12.01 25.96 50.81
C ALA A 527 10.67 26.66 50.46
N SER A 528 9.64 25.82 50.28
CA SER A 528 8.20 26.10 50.48
C SER A 528 7.90 26.51 51.96
N PRO A 529 6.70 27.03 52.35
CA PRO A 529 5.37 26.55 51.92
C PRO A 529 4.21 27.58 51.86
N GLY A 530 3.06 27.16 51.29
CA GLY A 530 1.75 27.61 51.80
C GLY A 530 0.61 27.78 50.78
N GLY A 531 -0.29 26.80 50.71
CA GLY A 531 -1.72 27.06 50.96
C GLY A 531 -2.71 27.27 49.81
N ALA A 532 -3.65 26.32 49.75
CA ALA A 532 -5.10 26.46 49.53
C ALA A 532 -5.68 26.47 48.09
N ALA A 533 -6.92 25.96 48.01
CA ALA A 533 -7.52 25.19 46.93
C ALA A 533 -8.81 25.80 46.32
N LEU A 534 -9.07 25.50 45.03
CA LEU A 534 -10.35 25.28 44.28
C LEU A 534 -11.42 26.42 44.27
N PRO A 535 -12.41 26.48 43.34
CA PRO A 535 -12.99 25.42 42.50
C PRO A 535 -13.38 25.79 41.02
N SER A 536 -14.08 24.84 40.40
CA SER A 536 -14.58 24.62 39.03
C SER A 536 -15.53 25.64 38.38
N THR A 537 -15.65 25.55 37.04
CA THR A 537 -16.87 25.46 36.16
C THR A 537 -16.50 26.06 34.78
N GLY A 538 -16.99 25.67 33.59
CA GLY A 538 -17.98 24.72 33.08
C GLY A 538 -17.92 24.76 31.53
N HIS A 539 -18.45 23.74 30.84
CA HIS A 539 -18.62 23.67 29.37
C HIS A 539 -19.92 24.39 28.92
N PRO A 540 -20.03 24.87 27.65
CA PRO A 540 -20.63 24.09 26.53
C PRO A 540 -19.90 24.26 25.15
N ALA A 541 -19.83 23.23 24.27
CA ALA A 541 -20.64 22.93 23.06
C ALA A 541 -20.86 24.11 22.08
N SER A 542 -20.75 24.07 20.74
CA SER A 542 -20.71 23.02 19.68
C SER A 542 -20.26 23.66 18.33
N PRO A 543 -20.07 22.91 17.22
CA PRO A 543 -19.31 23.31 16.03
C PRO A 543 -20.15 23.79 14.84
N ALA A 544 -19.51 24.53 13.92
CA ALA A 544 -20.02 24.76 12.57
C ALA A 544 -19.13 24.07 11.54
N VAL A 545 -19.72 23.11 10.85
CA VAL A 545 -19.18 22.34 9.73
C VAL A 545 -19.35 23.15 8.46
N ILE A 546 -18.27 23.33 7.68
CA ILE A 546 -18.35 23.78 6.29
C ILE A 546 -17.64 22.75 5.42
N ILE A 547 -18.44 22.11 4.56
CA ILE A 547 -18.05 21.11 3.56
C ILE A 547 -17.61 21.86 2.30
N PHE A 548 -16.42 21.57 1.76
CA PHE A 548 -16.17 21.77 0.32
C PHE A 548 -15.15 20.76 -0.22
N LEU A 549 -15.46 20.30 -1.44
CA LEU A 549 -14.82 19.26 -2.24
C LEU A 549 -13.41 19.63 -2.70
N LEU A 550 -12.48 18.68 -2.63
CA LEU A 550 -11.22 18.74 -3.39
C LEU A 550 -10.93 17.40 -4.08
N GLY A 551 -10.63 17.53 -5.38
CA GLY A 551 -10.37 16.44 -6.31
C GLY A 551 -9.09 15.67 -5.99
N LEU A 552 -9.22 14.35 -6.04
CA LEU A 552 -8.15 13.38 -5.89
C LEU A 552 -7.29 13.32 -7.15
N ILE A 553 -6.01 13.70 -7.03
CA ILE A 553 -4.97 13.38 -8.00
C ILE A 553 -4.46 11.98 -7.68
N ALA A 554 -4.71 11.03 -8.57
CA ALA A 554 -4.16 9.68 -8.51
C ALA A 554 -2.69 9.70 -8.98
N VAL A 555 -1.78 9.28 -8.11
CA VAL A 555 -0.37 9.04 -8.47
C VAL A 555 -0.28 7.67 -9.15
N PRO A 556 0.29 7.56 -10.36
CA PRO A 556 0.38 6.29 -11.07
C PRO A 556 1.42 5.38 -10.43
N VAL A 557 0.99 4.18 -10.01
CA VAL A 557 1.87 3.09 -9.57
C VAL A 557 2.43 2.41 -10.82
N ALA A 558 3.66 2.74 -11.18
CA ALA A 558 4.44 1.97 -12.13
C ALA A 558 5.50 1.13 -11.39
N ALA A 559 5.63 -0.12 -11.82
CA ALA A 559 6.72 -1.08 -11.57
C ALA A 559 6.44 -2.20 -10.56
N VAL A 560 5.87 -3.32 -11.03
CA VAL A 560 6.38 -4.71 -10.81
C VAL A 560 5.93 -5.61 -11.98
N GLY A 561 6.65 -5.57 -13.10
CA GLY A 561 6.41 -6.46 -14.26
C GLY A 561 7.54 -7.46 -14.55
N VAL A 562 8.57 -7.53 -13.71
CA VAL A 562 9.86 -8.15 -14.08
C VAL A 562 9.94 -9.64 -13.72
N LEU A 563 9.20 -10.14 -12.72
CA LEU A 563 9.33 -11.56 -12.30
C LEU A 563 8.51 -12.56 -13.14
N ALA A 564 7.45 -12.14 -13.83
CA ALA A 564 6.58 -13.06 -14.58
C ALA A 564 7.20 -13.54 -15.91
N LEU A 565 8.04 -12.74 -16.56
CA LEU A 565 8.59 -13.07 -17.89
C LEU A 565 9.78 -14.04 -17.87
N LEU A 566 10.50 -14.16 -16.77
CA LEU A 566 11.65 -15.09 -16.68
C LEU A 566 11.23 -16.57 -16.65
N ARG A 567 9.96 -16.88 -16.35
CA ARG A 567 9.43 -18.26 -16.43
C ARG A 567 9.13 -18.73 -17.85
N ARG A 568 8.86 -17.83 -18.82
CA ARG A 568 8.54 -18.25 -20.21
C ARG A 568 9.75 -18.69 -21.05
N ARG A 569 10.99 -18.30 -20.67
CA ARG A 569 12.19 -18.66 -21.43
C ARG A 569 12.77 -20.06 -21.15
N ARG A 570 12.27 -20.81 -20.17
CA ARG A 570 12.77 -22.17 -19.84
C ARG A 570 12.01 -23.33 -20.50
N GLY A 571 11.01 -23.06 -21.36
CA GLY A 571 10.09 -24.08 -21.89
C GLY A 571 10.24 -24.47 -23.36
N ARG A 572 11.35 -24.15 -24.04
CA ARG A 572 11.60 -24.63 -25.43
C ARG A 572 13.06 -25.01 -25.61
N VAL A 573 13.41 -26.22 -25.19
CA VAL A 573 14.53 -26.96 -25.77
C VAL A 573 13.92 -27.80 -26.88
N ALA A 574 14.28 -27.47 -28.11
CA ALA A 574 13.98 -28.26 -29.28
C ALA A 574 14.96 -29.43 -29.38
N GLY A 575 14.49 -30.55 -29.90
CA GLY A 575 15.33 -31.56 -30.51
C GLY A 575 14.47 -32.69 -31.09
N PRO A 576 15.02 -33.45 -32.04
CA PRO A 576 15.67 -33.00 -33.28
C PRO A 576 14.67 -32.47 -34.33
#